data_AF-A0A8J5ZYR3-F1
#
_entry.id   AF-A0A8J5ZYR3-F1
#
_cell.length_a   1.000
_cell.length_b   1.000
_cell.length_c   1.000
_cell.angle_alpha   90.00
_cell.angle_beta   90.00
_cell.angle_gamma   90.00
#
_symmetry.space_group_name_H-M   'P 1'
#
loop_
_entity.id
_entity.type
_entity.pdbx_description
1 polymer ?
#
loop_
_entity_poly.entity_id
_entity_poly.type
_entity_poly.pdbx_seq_one_letter_code
_entity_poly.pdbx_strand_id
1 'polypeptide(L)'
;LLIKVMPEPSKSAPAPKKGSKKTITKAQKKDGKKRKRSRKESYSVYVYKVLKQVHPDTGISSKAMGIMNSFVNDIFERIAGEASRLAHYNKRSTITSREIQTAVRLLLPGELAKHAVSEGTKAVTKYTSSKNPGFGSLVFLKMSGRGKQGGKARAKAKTRSSRAGLQFPVGRVHRLLRKGNYSERVGAGAPVYLAAVLEYLTAEILELAGNAARDNKKTRIIPRHLQLAIRNDEELNKLLGRVTIAQGGVLPNIQAVLLPKKTESHHKAKGNKGHSHAAVMARTKQTARKSTGGKAPRKQLATKAARKSAPATGGVKKPHRYRPGTVALREIRRYQKSTELLIRKLPFQRLVREIAQDFKTDLRFQSSAVMALQEACEAYLVGLFEDTNLCAIHAKRVTIMPKDIQLARRIRGERASITVVMSGRGKGGKGLGKGGAKRHRKVLRDNIQGITKPAIRRLARRGGVKRISGLIYEETRGVLKVFLENVIRDAVTYTEHAKRKTVTAMDVVYALKRQGRTLYGFGG
;
A
#
# COMPACT_ATOMS: atom_id res chain seq x y z
N LEU A 1 16.82 39.55 93.12
CA LEU A 1 15.68 38.62 93.28
C LEU A 1 14.75 38.74 92.06
N LEU A 2 14.81 37.72 91.19
CA LEU A 2 13.69 37.00 90.53
C LEU A 2 12.41 37.74 90.09
N ILE A 3 11.89 37.29 88.92
CA ILE A 3 10.49 37.33 88.39
C ILE A 3 10.22 38.53 87.42
N LYS A 4 9.55 38.43 86.26
CA LYS A 4 9.03 37.39 85.33
C LYS A 4 8.19 38.15 84.27
N VAL A 5 8.08 37.62 83.06
CA VAL A 5 6.86 37.60 82.19
C VAL A 5 6.40 38.88 81.45
N MET A 6 6.52 38.81 80.10
CA MET A 6 5.57 39.13 78.99
C MET A 6 4.95 40.57 78.92
N PRO A 7 4.31 41.04 77.81
CA PRO A 7 3.84 40.35 76.58
C PRO A 7 4.14 41.07 75.24
N GLU A 8 3.75 40.47 74.10
CA GLU A 8 3.74 41.11 72.78
C GLU A 8 2.64 42.18 72.62
N PRO A 9 2.82 43.15 71.70
CA PRO A 9 1.77 43.33 70.69
C PRO A 9 2.19 43.84 69.28
N SER A 10 1.45 43.36 68.27
CA SER A 10 0.89 44.02 67.07
C SER A 10 1.70 44.91 66.09
N LYS A 11 1.65 44.48 64.82
CA LYS A 11 1.39 45.20 63.54
C LYS A 11 2.09 46.55 63.24
N SER A 12 2.86 46.58 62.14
CA SER A 12 2.89 47.71 61.19
C SER A 12 3.34 47.29 59.78
N ALA A 13 2.71 47.88 58.76
CA ALA A 13 3.18 48.00 57.37
C ALA A 13 3.00 49.50 57.01
N PRO A 14 3.88 50.15 56.21
CA PRO A 14 4.03 49.87 54.77
C PRO A 14 5.46 50.07 54.20
N ALA A 15 5.63 49.71 52.91
CA ALA A 15 6.85 49.78 52.08
C ALA A 15 7.19 51.23 51.60
N PRO A 16 8.11 51.49 50.63
CA PRO A 16 9.25 50.74 50.08
C PRO A 16 10.56 51.60 49.93
N LYS A 17 11.74 50.97 49.72
CA LYS A 17 12.65 51.22 48.57
C LYS A 17 14.09 50.70 48.77
N LYS A 18 14.62 50.23 47.63
CA LYS A 18 16.02 50.13 47.18
C LYS A 18 16.92 49.08 47.81
N GLY A 19 17.02 47.97 47.06
CA GLY A 19 18.30 47.58 46.45
C GLY A 19 19.32 46.91 47.36
N SER A 20 19.30 45.58 47.41
CA SER A 20 20.46 44.80 47.83
C SER A 20 20.50 43.43 47.15
N LYS A 21 21.70 43.09 46.68
CA LYS A 21 22.09 41.90 45.92
C LYS A 21 21.63 40.61 46.61
N LYS A 22 20.80 39.80 45.93
CA LYS A 22 20.59 38.39 46.33
C LYS A 22 21.74 37.53 45.81
N THR A 23 22.50 37.02 46.76
CA THR A 23 23.36 35.84 46.67
C THR A 23 22.60 34.67 46.06
N ILE A 24 23.18 34.07 45.02
CA ILE A 24 22.67 32.90 44.31
C ILE A 24 22.97 31.67 45.16
N THR A 25 21.96 31.12 45.84
CA THR A 25 22.02 29.73 46.31
C THR A 25 21.71 28.82 45.13
N LYS A 26 22.70 28.00 44.74
CA LYS A 26 22.60 26.99 43.68
C LYS A 26 21.57 25.93 44.07
N ALA A 27 20.34 26.08 43.59
CA ALA A 27 19.43 24.95 43.45
C ALA A 27 20.00 24.00 42.39
N GLN A 28 20.37 22.78 42.81
CA GLN A 28 20.79 21.71 41.91
C GLN A 28 19.67 21.40 40.92
N LYS A 29 19.82 21.86 39.67
CA LYS A 29 19.04 21.35 38.54
C LYS A 29 19.40 19.87 38.36
N LYS A 30 18.49 18.98 38.74
CA LYS A 30 18.49 17.60 38.24
C LYS A 30 18.34 17.67 36.72
N ASP A 31 19.45 17.43 36.02
CA ASP A 31 19.50 17.25 34.58
C ASP A 31 18.65 16.05 34.17
N GLY A 32 17.38 16.31 33.86
CA GLY A 32 16.51 15.37 33.20
C GLY A 32 17.00 15.16 31.78
N LYS A 33 17.98 14.27 31.59
CA LYS A 33 18.35 13.74 30.26
C LYS A 33 17.08 13.16 29.62
N LYS A 34 16.44 13.95 28.74
CA LYS A 34 15.43 13.44 27.81
C LYS A 34 16.03 12.23 27.10
N ARG A 35 15.53 11.03 27.39
CA ARG A 35 15.88 9.79 26.68
C ARG A 35 15.83 10.09 25.18
N LYS A 36 17.00 10.15 24.52
CA LYS A 36 17.08 10.25 23.05
C LYS A 36 16.28 9.07 22.49
N ARG A 37 15.12 9.34 21.89
CA ARG A 37 14.39 8.31 21.14
C ARG A 37 15.36 7.77 20.09
N SER A 38 15.64 6.47 20.15
CA SER A 38 16.39 5.76 19.11
C SER A 38 15.72 6.06 17.77
N ARG A 39 16.34 6.89 16.93
CA ARG A 39 15.81 7.24 15.62
C ARG A 39 15.70 5.94 14.81
N LYS A 40 14.48 5.60 14.37
CA LYS A 40 14.26 4.43 13.53
C LYS A 40 15.11 4.59 12.26
N GLU A 41 15.88 3.56 11.94
CA GLU A 41 16.79 3.63 10.80
C GLU A 41 15.96 3.65 9.50
N SER A 42 16.13 4.71 8.71
CA SER A 42 15.39 4.92 7.46
C SER A 42 16.34 4.87 6.26
N TYR A 43 15.93 4.15 5.22
CA TYR A 43 16.61 4.07 3.94
C TYR A 43 16.21 5.18 2.96
N SER A 44 15.32 6.10 3.35
CA SER A 44 14.70 7.06 2.43
C SER A 44 15.70 7.91 1.64
N VAL A 45 16.80 8.33 2.27
CA VAL A 45 17.86 9.11 1.59
C VAL A 45 18.56 8.28 0.51
N TYR A 46 18.79 6.99 0.76
CA TYR A 46 19.46 6.11 -0.20
C TYR A 46 18.53 5.71 -1.33
N VAL A 47 17.27 5.39 -1.03
CA VAL A 47 16.22 5.16 -2.02
C VAL A 47 16.07 6.39 -2.93
N TYR A 48 16.12 7.60 -2.37
CA TYR A 48 16.06 8.82 -3.17
C TYR A 48 17.30 9.00 -4.08
N LYS A 49 18.50 8.67 -3.60
CA LYS A 49 19.71 8.69 -4.44
C LYS A 49 19.62 7.72 -5.62
N VAL A 50 19.15 6.50 -5.37
CA VAL A 50 18.92 5.50 -6.42
C VAL A 50 17.87 6.00 -7.41
N LEU A 51 16.76 6.57 -6.92
CA LEU A 51 15.74 7.17 -7.79
C LEU A 51 16.33 8.22 -8.73
N LYS A 52 17.26 9.06 -8.25
CA LYS A 52 17.88 10.10 -9.09
C LYS A 52 18.90 9.58 -10.09
N GLN A 53 19.40 8.36 -9.92
CA GLN A 53 20.21 7.69 -10.94
C GLN A 53 19.35 7.12 -12.07
N VAL A 54 18.18 6.58 -11.73
CA VAL A 54 17.28 5.93 -12.71
C VAL A 54 16.34 6.93 -13.39
N HIS A 55 15.74 7.84 -12.62
CA HIS A 55 14.78 8.84 -13.08
C HIS A 55 15.08 10.23 -12.49
N PRO A 56 15.97 11.03 -13.12
CA PRO A 56 16.41 12.33 -12.60
C PRO A 56 15.25 13.31 -12.33
N ASP A 57 14.25 13.35 -13.20
CA ASP A 57 13.14 14.31 -13.13
C ASP A 57 11.93 13.80 -12.33
N THR A 58 11.94 12.54 -11.90
CA THR A 58 10.82 11.94 -11.19
C THR A 58 10.98 12.12 -9.67
N GLY A 59 9.90 12.55 -9.02
CA GLY A 59 9.79 12.60 -7.57
C GLY A 59 9.16 11.33 -6.98
N ILE A 60 9.21 11.18 -5.66
CA ILE A 60 8.53 10.09 -4.94
C ILE A 60 7.75 10.66 -3.76
N SER A 61 6.51 10.23 -3.59
CA SER A 61 5.67 10.64 -2.45
C SER A 61 6.17 10.05 -1.13
N SER A 62 5.91 10.72 -0.01
CA SER A 62 6.30 10.23 1.33
C SER A 62 5.72 8.85 1.65
N LYS A 63 4.51 8.56 1.19
CA LYS A 63 3.86 7.26 1.36
C LYS A 63 4.53 6.16 0.53
N ALA A 64 4.84 6.46 -0.74
CA ALA A 64 5.61 5.54 -1.59
C ALA A 64 7.00 5.30 -1.01
N MET A 65 7.66 6.33 -0.49
CA MET A 65 8.95 6.21 0.20
C MET A 65 8.86 5.33 1.45
N GLY A 66 7.77 5.45 2.23
CA GLY A 66 7.49 4.57 3.37
C GLY A 66 7.35 3.11 2.96
N ILE A 67 6.67 2.83 1.84
CA ILE A 67 6.54 1.48 1.27
C ILE A 67 7.91 0.94 0.85
N MET A 68 8.72 1.73 0.14
CA MET A 68 10.07 1.32 -0.25
C MET A 68 10.95 1.05 0.96
N ASN A 69 10.81 1.83 2.03
CA ASN A 69 11.51 1.57 3.29
C ASN A 69 11.05 0.25 3.94
N SER A 70 9.74 -0.04 3.96
CA SER A 70 9.22 -1.34 4.44
C SER A 70 9.76 -2.49 3.59
N PHE A 71 9.78 -2.34 2.27
CA PHE A 71 10.33 -3.32 1.33
C PHE A 71 11.80 -3.63 1.62
N VAL A 72 12.65 -2.61 1.69
CA VAL A 72 14.09 -2.80 1.97
C VAL A 72 14.33 -3.52 3.29
N ASN A 73 13.59 -3.17 4.36
CA ASN A 73 13.71 -3.85 5.64
C ASN A 73 13.24 -5.31 5.57
N ASP A 74 12.14 -5.58 4.88
CA ASP A 74 11.60 -6.93 4.76
C ASP A 74 12.52 -7.85 3.95
N ILE A 75 13.06 -7.37 2.82
CA ILE A 75 14.06 -8.12 2.05
C ILE A 75 15.35 -8.34 2.86
N PHE A 76 15.81 -7.32 3.59
CA PHE A 76 16.94 -7.48 4.51
C PHE A 76 16.69 -8.59 5.53
N GLU A 77 15.54 -8.57 6.22
CA GLU A 77 15.21 -9.57 7.24
C GLU A 77 15.09 -10.98 6.66
N ARG A 78 14.49 -11.12 5.47
CA ARG A 78 14.36 -12.42 4.77
C ARG A 78 15.73 -12.98 4.41
N ILE A 79 16.59 -12.20 3.74
CA ILE A 79 17.92 -12.67 3.32
C ILE A 79 18.82 -12.93 4.53
N ALA A 80 18.82 -12.04 5.52
CA ALA A 80 19.64 -12.22 6.72
C ALA A 80 19.20 -13.44 7.54
N GLY A 81 17.89 -13.67 7.68
CA GLY A 81 17.35 -14.84 8.37
C GLY A 81 17.64 -16.15 7.64
N GLU A 82 17.62 -16.17 6.31
CA GLU A 82 18.02 -17.33 5.51
C GLU A 82 19.52 -17.59 5.59
N ALA A 83 20.35 -16.55 5.48
CA ALA A 83 21.80 -16.65 5.61
C ALA A 83 22.23 -17.13 7.01
N SER A 84 21.51 -16.73 8.06
CA SER A 84 21.68 -17.25 9.43
C SER A 84 21.43 -18.76 9.48
N ARG A 85 20.30 -19.24 8.93
CA ARG A 85 19.98 -20.67 8.86
C ARG A 85 21.05 -21.47 8.10
N LEU A 86 21.55 -20.92 7.00
CA LEU A 86 22.64 -21.53 6.22
C LEU A 86 23.97 -21.56 6.98
N ALA A 87 24.31 -20.50 7.73
CA ALA A 87 25.52 -20.48 8.55
C ALA A 87 25.46 -21.55 9.65
N HIS A 88 24.32 -21.69 10.31
CA HIS A 88 24.08 -22.74 11.30
C HIS A 88 24.15 -24.14 10.69
N TYR A 89 23.53 -24.35 9.53
CA TYR A 89 23.59 -25.62 8.81
C TYR A 89 25.03 -26.03 8.47
N ASN A 90 25.85 -25.07 8.04
CA ASN A 90 27.26 -25.27 7.71
C ASN A 90 28.19 -25.25 8.95
N LYS A 91 27.66 -25.19 10.17
CA LYS A 91 28.41 -25.11 11.44
C LYS A 91 29.42 -23.95 11.46
N ARG A 92 29.05 -22.81 10.88
CA ARG A 92 29.88 -21.59 10.84
C ARG A 92 29.33 -20.52 11.76
N SER A 93 30.18 -20.00 12.66
CA SER A 93 29.84 -18.85 13.52
C SER A 93 29.91 -17.49 12.80
N THR A 94 30.37 -17.46 11.54
CA THR A 94 30.56 -16.22 10.76
C THR A 94 29.73 -16.25 9.48
N ILE A 95 28.81 -15.28 9.32
CA ILE A 95 28.13 -15.07 8.03
C ILE A 95 29.06 -14.35 7.07
N THR A 96 29.29 -14.95 5.90
CA THR A 96 30.12 -14.41 4.82
C THR A 96 29.28 -14.05 3.59
N SER A 97 29.91 -13.54 2.53
CA SER A 97 29.21 -13.31 1.26
C SER A 97 28.67 -14.60 0.63
N ARG A 98 29.24 -15.78 0.97
CA ARG A 98 28.77 -17.08 0.44
C ARG A 98 27.38 -17.42 0.95
N GLU A 99 27.13 -17.32 2.26
CA GLU A 99 25.81 -17.61 2.83
C GLU A 99 24.76 -16.61 2.33
N ILE A 100 25.13 -15.34 2.16
CA ILE A 100 24.24 -14.32 1.57
C ILE A 100 23.91 -14.66 0.10
N GLN A 101 24.91 -15.03 -0.71
CA GLN A 101 24.71 -15.41 -2.11
C GLN A 101 23.75 -16.60 -2.25
N THR A 102 23.94 -17.65 -1.43
CA THR A 102 23.03 -18.80 -1.43
C THR A 102 21.62 -18.40 -0.98
N ALA A 103 21.49 -17.60 0.09
CA ALA A 103 20.19 -17.09 0.52
C ALA A 103 19.47 -16.29 -0.57
N VAL A 104 20.19 -15.46 -1.33
CA VAL A 104 19.64 -14.70 -2.45
C VAL A 104 19.10 -15.61 -3.54
N ARG A 105 19.82 -16.68 -3.89
CA ARG A 105 19.36 -17.67 -4.87
C ARG A 105 18.13 -18.47 -4.42
N LEU A 106 17.99 -18.69 -3.12
CA LEU A 106 16.82 -19.39 -2.55
C LEU A 106 15.57 -18.50 -2.50
N LEU A 107 15.75 -17.19 -2.31
CA LEU A 107 14.64 -16.25 -2.08
C LEU A 107 14.18 -15.53 -3.34
N LEU A 108 15.10 -15.18 -4.24
CA LEU A 108 14.77 -14.46 -5.47
C LEU A 108 14.46 -15.45 -6.61
N PRO A 109 13.44 -15.16 -7.43
CA PRO A 109 13.13 -16.00 -8.59
C PRO A 109 14.04 -15.69 -9.79
N GLY A 110 14.16 -16.65 -10.70
CA GLY A 110 14.51 -16.45 -12.11
C GLY A 110 15.71 -15.51 -12.37
N GLU A 111 15.46 -14.50 -13.20
CA GLU A 111 16.45 -13.52 -13.65
C GLU A 111 16.83 -12.52 -12.53
N LEU A 112 15.87 -12.12 -11.68
CA LEU A 112 16.16 -11.31 -10.49
C LEU A 112 17.28 -11.91 -9.63
N ALA A 113 17.29 -13.23 -9.44
CA ALA A 113 18.34 -13.92 -8.70
C ALA A 113 19.70 -13.84 -9.39
N LYS A 114 19.74 -14.06 -10.72
CA LYS A 114 20.98 -14.03 -11.52
C LYS A 114 21.62 -12.65 -11.49
N HIS A 115 20.83 -11.60 -11.74
CA HIS A 115 21.30 -10.22 -11.70
C HIS A 115 21.72 -9.79 -10.30
N ALA A 116 20.93 -10.11 -9.27
CA ALA A 116 21.30 -9.82 -7.88
C ALA A 116 22.62 -10.48 -7.48
N VAL A 117 22.87 -11.71 -7.94
CA VAL A 117 24.14 -12.42 -7.69
C VAL A 117 25.31 -11.77 -8.42
N SER A 118 25.11 -11.34 -9.67
CA SER A 118 26.10 -10.61 -10.44
C SER A 118 26.50 -9.29 -9.74
N GLU A 119 25.51 -8.48 -9.36
CA GLU A 119 25.73 -7.20 -8.67
C GLU A 119 26.40 -7.37 -7.30
N GLY A 120 26.00 -8.39 -6.54
CA GLY A 120 26.65 -8.74 -5.28
C GLY A 120 28.13 -9.09 -5.43
N THR A 121 28.46 -9.94 -6.41
CA THR A 121 29.83 -10.36 -6.72
C THR A 121 30.69 -9.18 -7.18
N LYS A 122 30.16 -8.34 -8.08
CA LYS A 122 30.85 -7.13 -8.57
C LYS A 122 31.19 -6.18 -7.41
N ALA A 123 30.23 -5.92 -6.51
CA ALA A 123 30.43 -5.02 -5.38
C ALA A 123 31.49 -5.55 -4.40
N VAL A 124 31.49 -6.85 -4.10
CA VAL A 124 32.51 -7.46 -3.23
C VAL A 124 33.89 -7.39 -3.86
N THR A 125 34.01 -7.70 -5.15
CA THR A 125 35.28 -7.64 -5.91
C THR A 125 35.84 -6.21 -5.91
N LYS A 126 35.00 -5.22 -6.20
CA LYS A 126 35.41 -3.81 -6.13
C LYS A 126 35.85 -3.39 -4.73
N TYR A 127 35.16 -3.89 -3.70
CA TYR A 127 35.50 -3.63 -2.30
C TYR A 127 36.82 -4.29 -1.87
N THR A 128 37.17 -5.48 -2.37
CA THR A 128 38.43 -6.14 -2.04
C THR A 128 39.62 -5.52 -2.77
N SER A 129 39.51 -5.22 -4.07
CA SER A 129 40.59 -4.59 -4.86
C SER A 129 41.01 -3.23 -4.30
N SER A 130 40.06 -2.49 -3.73
CA SER A 130 40.32 -1.22 -3.05
C SER A 130 40.84 -1.35 -1.61
N LYS A 131 40.90 -2.57 -1.02
CA LYS A 131 41.57 -2.84 0.27
C LYS A 131 43.07 -2.96 0.11
N ASN A 132 43.45 -3.69 -0.93
CA ASN A 132 44.81 -4.14 -1.16
C ASN A 132 45.24 -3.61 -2.54
N PRO A 133 45.51 -2.30 -2.70
CA PRO A 133 46.10 -1.79 -3.93
C PRO A 133 47.52 -2.37 -4.18
N GLY A 134 48.12 -3.07 -3.22
CA GLY A 134 49.52 -3.50 -3.23
C GLY A 134 49.83 -4.93 -3.69
N PHE A 135 48.86 -5.74 -4.15
CA PHE A 135 49.17 -7.12 -4.60
C PHE A 135 49.18 -7.30 -6.13
N GLY A 136 48.71 -6.31 -6.89
CA GLY A 136 48.69 -6.35 -8.37
C GLY A 136 49.63 -5.35 -9.05
N SER A 137 50.44 -4.61 -8.29
CA SER A 137 51.32 -3.54 -8.80
C SER A 137 52.78 -3.70 -8.34
N LEU A 138 53.16 -4.87 -7.82
CA LEU A 138 54.52 -5.14 -7.34
C LEU A 138 55.40 -5.86 -8.37
N VAL A 139 55.03 -5.83 -9.66
CA VAL A 139 55.86 -6.38 -10.76
C VAL A 139 56.54 -5.28 -11.56
N PHE A 140 56.19 -4.00 -11.35
CA PHE A 140 56.82 -2.89 -12.06
C PHE A 140 57.03 -1.72 -11.11
N LEU A 141 58.23 -1.63 -10.54
CA LEU A 141 59.01 -0.41 -10.27
C LEU A 141 59.96 -0.65 -9.10
N LYS A 142 61.13 -1.21 -9.39
CA LYS A 142 62.31 -1.10 -8.54
C LYS A 142 63.33 -0.26 -9.29
N MET A 143 63.30 1.06 -9.15
CA MET A 143 64.47 1.93 -9.29
C MET A 143 64.32 3.23 -8.46
N SER A 144 65.34 3.43 -7.63
CA SER A 144 65.99 4.69 -7.21
C SER A 144 65.16 5.91 -6.78
N GLY A 145 65.41 6.39 -5.55
CA GLY A 145 65.15 7.78 -5.17
C GLY A 145 64.83 7.98 -3.69
N ARG A 146 65.87 8.05 -2.85
CA ARG A 146 65.77 8.44 -1.43
C ARG A 146 65.67 9.97 -1.35
N GLY A 147 64.44 10.49 -1.24
CA GLY A 147 64.14 11.92 -1.12
C GLY A 147 63.23 12.25 0.08
N LYS A 148 63.60 13.31 0.80
CA LYS A 148 62.98 13.94 1.99
C LYS A 148 61.46 13.73 2.15
N GLN A 149 61.06 13.30 3.34
CA GLN A 149 59.67 13.18 3.78
C GLN A 149 59.00 14.56 3.91
N GLY A 150 58.32 14.99 2.84
CA GLY A 150 57.24 15.96 2.92
C GLY A 150 55.97 15.27 3.45
N GLY A 151 55.32 15.86 4.45
CA GLY A 151 54.10 15.33 5.06
C GLY A 151 53.02 15.03 4.02
N LYS A 152 52.83 13.75 3.70
CA LYS A 152 51.73 13.30 2.84
C LYS A 152 50.41 13.67 3.51
N ALA A 153 49.66 14.58 2.90
CA ALA A 153 48.27 14.84 3.25
C ALA A 153 47.54 13.49 3.34
N ARG A 154 47.11 13.11 4.57
CA ARG A 154 46.49 11.82 4.83
C ARG A 154 45.23 11.72 3.97
N ALA A 155 45.27 10.87 2.93
CA ALA A 155 44.15 10.66 2.03
C ALA A 155 42.88 10.37 2.87
N LYS A 156 41.81 11.14 2.64
CA LYS A 156 40.55 11.00 3.40
C LYS A 156 40.11 9.54 3.32
N ALA A 157 39.90 8.91 4.48
CA ALA A 157 39.47 7.52 4.56
C ALA A 157 38.18 7.31 3.76
N LYS A 158 38.26 6.53 2.67
CA LYS A 158 37.09 6.21 1.84
C LYS A 158 36.08 5.42 2.67
N THR A 159 34.81 5.78 2.57
CA THR A 159 33.73 5.08 3.27
C THR A 159 33.53 3.69 2.68
N ARG A 160 33.01 2.73 3.47
CA ARG A 160 32.77 1.35 2.98
C ARG A 160 31.85 1.31 1.77
N SER A 161 30.82 2.15 1.73
CA SER A 161 29.89 2.27 0.59
C SER A 161 30.58 2.83 -0.65
N SER A 162 31.30 3.96 -0.52
CA SER A 162 32.06 4.55 -1.64
C SER A 162 33.06 3.55 -2.22
N ARG A 163 33.69 2.77 -1.36
CA ARG A 163 34.65 1.75 -1.72
C ARG A 163 34.04 0.56 -2.46
N ALA A 164 32.83 0.17 -2.11
CA ALA A 164 32.04 -0.84 -2.83
C ALA A 164 31.37 -0.27 -4.10
N GLY A 165 31.35 1.06 -4.28
CA GLY A 165 30.64 1.72 -5.37
C GLY A 165 29.11 1.73 -5.22
N LEU A 166 28.62 1.66 -3.97
CA LEU A 166 27.20 1.56 -3.65
C LEU A 166 26.67 2.87 -3.07
N GLN A 167 25.45 3.24 -3.44
CA GLN A 167 24.70 4.28 -2.73
C GLN A 167 24.26 3.80 -1.35
N PHE A 168 23.82 2.54 -1.24
CA PHE A 168 23.29 1.96 -0.02
C PHE A 168 24.33 1.90 1.12
N PRO A 169 23.90 2.00 2.39
CA PRO A 169 24.80 2.17 3.52
C PRO A 169 25.39 0.84 4.03
N VAL A 170 26.48 0.36 3.42
CA VAL A 170 27.19 -0.87 3.81
C VAL A 170 27.50 -0.92 5.31
N GLY A 171 27.97 0.19 5.90
CA GLY A 171 28.27 0.26 7.33
C GLY A 171 27.04 0.07 8.24
N ARG A 172 25.88 0.55 7.80
CA ARG A 172 24.61 0.38 8.51
C ARG A 172 24.11 -1.05 8.37
N VAL A 173 24.12 -1.60 7.16
CA VAL A 173 23.76 -3.01 6.89
C VAL A 173 24.58 -3.94 7.77
N HIS A 174 25.89 -3.69 7.91
CA HIS A 174 26.75 -4.45 8.82
C HIS A 174 26.32 -4.34 10.29
N ARG A 175 25.95 -3.15 10.77
CA ARG A 175 25.45 -2.97 12.14
C ARG A 175 24.13 -3.69 12.35
N LEU A 176 23.22 -3.67 11.37
CA LEU A 176 21.94 -4.36 11.45
C LEU A 176 22.11 -5.88 11.48
N LEU A 177 23.03 -6.43 10.68
CA LEU A 177 23.35 -7.87 10.73
C LEU A 177 23.86 -8.29 12.12
N ARG A 178 24.71 -7.47 12.76
CA ARG A 178 25.17 -7.75 14.12
C ARG A 178 24.08 -7.57 15.17
N LYS A 179 23.27 -6.51 15.06
CA LYS A 179 22.19 -6.20 16.00
C LYS A 179 21.05 -7.22 15.92
N GLY A 180 20.83 -7.81 14.75
CA GLY A 180 19.79 -8.82 14.52
C GLY A 180 20.12 -10.19 15.08
N ASN A 181 21.30 -10.39 15.69
CA ASN A 181 21.75 -11.66 16.27
C ASN A 181 21.63 -12.85 15.29
N TYR A 182 21.90 -12.61 14.00
CA TYR A 182 21.86 -13.64 12.96
C TYR A 182 23.03 -14.62 13.03
N SER A 183 24.16 -14.20 13.59
CA SER A 183 25.36 -15.01 13.83
C SER A 183 26.27 -14.33 14.85
N GLU A 184 27.22 -15.08 15.42
CA GLU A 184 28.21 -14.52 16.35
C GLU A 184 29.08 -13.45 15.67
N ARG A 185 29.49 -13.69 14.42
CA ARG A 185 30.37 -12.80 13.66
C ARG A 185 29.80 -12.53 12.27
N VAL A 186 30.14 -11.38 11.70
CA VAL A 186 29.75 -10.98 10.35
C VAL A 186 31.01 -10.58 9.57
N GLY A 187 31.30 -11.30 8.49
CA GLY A 187 32.44 -11.03 7.62
C GLY A 187 32.26 -9.74 6.81
N ALA A 188 33.36 -9.08 6.43
CA ALA A 188 33.31 -7.77 5.76
C ALA A 188 32.62 -7.78 4.39
N GLY A 189 32.62 -8.92 3.68
CA GLY A 189 31.97 -9.08 2.38
C GLY A 189 30.44 -9.27 2.46
N ALA A 190 29.93 -9.86 3.55
CA ALA A 190 28.49 -10.08 3.73
C ALA A 190 27.64 -8.79 3.65
N PRO A 191 27.96 -7.70 4.38
CA PRO A 191 27.18 -6.47 4.29
C PRO A 191 27.37 -5.70 2.98
N VAL A 192 28.48 -5.92 2.27
CA VAL A 192 28.71 -5.34 0.93
C VAL A 192 27.78 -6.03 -0.07
N TYR A 193 27.79 -7.36 -0.08
CA TYR A 193 26.93 -8.16 -0.94
C TYR A 193 25.45 -7.85 -0.69
N LEU A 194 25.02 -7.87 0.58
CA LEU A 194 23.63 -7.59 0.93
C LEU A 194 23.21 -6.16 0.56
N ALA A 195 24.08 -5.17 0.74
CA ALA A 195 23.78 -3.79 0.33
C ALA A 195 23.61 -3.65 -1.19
N ALA A 196 24.42 -4.36 -1.98
CA ALA A 196 24.32 -4.37 -3.44
C ALA A 196 22.98 -4.97 -3.91
N VAL A 197 22.57 -6.10 -3.32
CA VAL A 197 21.28 -6.75 -3.65
C VAL A 197 20.10 -5.83 -3.29
N LEU A 198 20.14 -5.17 -2.13
CA LEU A 198 19.10 -4.23 -1.72
C LEU A 198 19.04 -3.00 -2.65
N GLU A 199 20.18 -2.49 -3.10
CA GLU A 199 20.27 -1.39 -4.05
C GLU A 199 19.70 -1.78 -5.42
N TYR A 200 20.10 -2.95 -5.94
CA TYR A 200 19.61 -3.51 -7.20
C TYR A 200 18.08 -3.64 -7.21
N LEU A 201 17.51 -4.36 -6.22
CA LEU A 201 16.06 -4.55 -6.15
C LEU A 201 15.30 -3.24 -5.93
N THR A 202 15.92 -2.25 -5.26
CA THR A 202 15.34 -0.92 -5.11
C THR A 202 15.33 -0.18 -6.45
N ALA A 203 16.41 -0.27 -7.23
CA ALA A 203 16.49 0.34 -8.55
C ALA A 203 15.43 -0.25 -9.49
N GLU A 204 15.32 -1.58 -9.55
CA GLU A 204 14.34 -2.30 -10.39
C GLU A 204 12.90 -1.82 -10.14
N ILE A 205 12.47 -1.79 -8.87
CA ILE A 205 11.12 -1.33 -8.51
C ILE A 205 10.92 0.15 -8.85
N LEU A 206 11.93 1.00 -8.63
CA LEU A 206 11.83 2.44 -8.92
C LEU A 206 11.83 2.72 -10.43
N GLU A 207 12.52 1.91 -11.22
CA GLU A 207 12.53 1.99 -12.67
C GLU A 207 11.13 1.73 -13.23
N LEU A 208 10.58 0.56 -12.90
CA LEU A 208 9.23 0.15 -13.32
C LEU A 208 8.16 1.13 -12.82
N ALA A 209 8.26 1.59 -11.55
CA ALA A 209 7.30 2.52 -10.99
C ALA A 209 7.43 3.94 -11.56
N GLY A 210 8.64 4.36 -11.95
CA GLY A 210 8.88 5.62 -12.64
C GLY A 210 8.27 5.61 -14.04
N ASN A 211 8.45 4.51 -14.78
CA ASN A 211 7.81 4.30 -16.08
C ASN A 211 6.28 4.33 -15.95
N ALA A 212 5.72 3.59 -14.99
CA ALA A 212 4.28 3.61 -14.72
C ALA A 212 3.76 5.00 -14.30
N ALA A 213 4.58 5.84 -13.65
CA ALA A 213 4.22 7.22 -13.34
C ALA A 213 4.15 8.07 -14.62
N ARG A 214 5.16 7.95 -15.48
CA ARG A 214 5.25 8.65 -16.77
C ARG A 214 4.09 8.29 -17.70
N ASP A 215 3.74 7.01 -17.79
CA ASP A 215 2.62 6.52 -18.60
C ASP A 215 1.28 7.12 -18.14
N ASN A 216 1.13 7.33 -16.83
CA ASN A 216 -0.02 8.00 -16.24
C ASN A 216 0.07 9.53 -16.29
N LYS A 217 1.05 10.08 -17.02
CA LYS A 217 1.33 11.52 -17.13
C LYS A 217 1.54 12.18 -15.76
N LYS A 218 2.25 11.50 -14.86
CA LYS A 218 2.61 11.98 -13.51
C LYS A 218 4.13 12.06 -13.36
N THR A 219 4.60 13.15 -12.76
CA THR A 219 6.02 13.38 -12.44
C THR A 219 6.43 12.82 -11.07
N ARG A 220 5.51 12.14 -10.36
CA ARG A 220 5.74 11.65 -9.00
C ARG A 220 5.22 10.23 -8.80
N ILE A 221 6.09 9.37 -8.28
CA ILE A 221 5.76 8.00 -7.87
C ILE A 221 4.86 8.03 -6.61
N ILE A 222 3.70 7.40 -6.73
CA ILE A 222 2.73 7.19 -5.65
C ILE A 222 2.59 5.68 -5.36
N PRO A 223 2.00 5.28 -4.21
CA PRO A 223 1.81 3.86 -3.88
C PRO A 223 1.16 3.03 -4.99
N ARG A 224 0.25 3.65 -5.76
CA ARG A 224 -0.36 3.03 -6.94
C ARG A 224 0.65 2.59 -7.99
N HIS A 225 1.64 3.42 -8.31
CA HIS A 225 2.64 3.09 -9.32
C HIS A 225 3.53 1.94 -8.85
N LEU A 226 3.87 1.89 -7.56
CA LEU A 226 4.57 0.75 -6.96
C LEU A 226 3.75 -0.54 -7.06
N GLN A 227 2.45 -0.47 -6.77
CA GLN A 227 1.55 -1.62 -6.92
C GLN A 227 1.47 -2.11 -8.37
N LEU A 228 1.35 -1.20 -9.34
CA LEU A 228 1.29 -1.56 -10.75
C LEU A 228 2.61 -2.19 -11.22
N ALA A 229 3.75 -1.60 -10.86
CA ALA A 229 5.07 -2.13 -11.17
C ALA A 229 5.25 -3.56 -10.63
N ILE A 230 4.99 -3.78 -9.34
CA ILE A 230 5.19 -5.08 -8.69
C ILE A 230 4.22 -6.15 -9.22
N ARG A 231 2.96 -5.79 -9.52
CA ARG A 231 1.95 -6.78 -9.92
C ARG A 231 1.95 -7.10 -11.42
N ASN A 232 2.47 -6.21 -12.26
CA ASN A 232 2.64 -6.46 -13.69
C ASN A 232 3.90 -7.27 -13.99
N ASP A 233 4.90 -7.20 -13.11
CA ASP A 233 6.14 -7.97 -13.24
C ASP A 233 5.98 -9.35 -12.59
N GLU A 234 6.22 -10.42 -13.34
CA GLU A 234 5.99 -11.79 -12.86
C GLU A 234 6.92 -12.18 -11.70
N GLU A 235 8.18 -11.76 -11.77
CA GLU A 235 9.22 -12.11 -10.81
C GLU A 235 9.03 -11.38 -9.48
N LEU A 236 8.79 -10.07 -9.53
CA LEU A 236 8.44 -9.24 -8.38
C LEU A 236 7.10 -9.65 -7.78
N ASN A 237 6.10 -10.00 -8.60
CA ASN A 237 4.83 -10.49 -8.11
C ASN A 237 4.98 -11.84 -7.38
N LYS A 238 5.88 -12.72 -7.85
CA LYS A 238 6.19 -13.98 -7.15
C LYS A 238 6.90 -13.72 -5.82
N LEU A 239 7.88 -12.81 -5.81
CA LEU A 239 8.63 -12.43 -4.59
C LEU A 239 7.74 -11.73 -3.54
N LEU A 240 6.82 -10.88 -4.00
CA LEU A 240 5.97 -10.02 -3.16
C LEU A 240 4.49 -10.41 -3.19
N GLY A 241 4.17 -11.64 -3.58
CA GLY A 241 2.79 -12.09 -3.80
C GLY A 241 1.89 -11.89 -2.59
N ARG A 242 2.41 -12.21 -1.40
CA ARG A 242 1.73 -12.11 -0.10
C ARG A 242 1.87 -10.73 0.57
N VAL A 243 2.43 -9.74 -0.12
CA VAL A 243 2.62 -8.39 0.39
C VAL A 243 1.45 -7.50 0.00
N THR A 244 0.86 -6.84 0.99
CA THR A 244 -0.13 -5.78 0.81
C THR A 244 0.58 -4.43 0.82
N ILE A 245 0.36 -3.63 -0.23
CA ILE A 245 0.87 -2.26 -0.31
C ILE A 245 -0.24 -1.30 0.10
N ALA A 246 -0.04 -0.58 1.22
CA ALA A 246 -1.00 0.41 1.67
C ALA A 246 -1.26 1.47 0.59
N GLN A 247 -2.53 1.75 0.30
CA GLN A 247 -2.95 2.67 -0.76
C GLN A 247 -2.48 2.30 -2.18
N GLY A 248 -2.04 1.06 -2.42
CA GLY A 248 -1.69 0.56 -3.76
C GLY A 248 -2.91 0.25 -4.64
N GLY A 249 -4.03 -0.11 -4.02
CA GLY A 249 -5.21 -0.63 -4.71
C GLY A 249 -4.94 -1.97 -5.40
N VAL A 250 -5.71 -2.29 -6.44
CA VAL A 250 -5.58 -3.57 -7.19
C VAL A 250 -5.27 -3.37 -8.66
N LEU A 251 -4.66 -4.35 -9.32
CA LEU A 251 -4.44 -4.27 -10.75
C LEU A 251 -5.80 -4.30 -11.49
N PRO A 252 -6.07 -3.40 -12.45
CA PRO A 252 -7.31 -3.45 -13.22
C PRO A 252 -7.37 -4.73 -14.05
N ASN A 253 -8.33 -5.60 -13.77
CA ASN A 253 -8.54 -6.84 -14.49
C ASN A 253 -10.03 -7.21 -14.51
N ILE A 254 -10.59 -7.40 -15.71
CA ILE A 254 -11.94 -7.92 -15.89
C ILE A 254 -11.86 -9.13 -16.82
N GLN A 255 -12.23 -10.29 -16.29
CA GLN A 255 -12.25 -11.54 -17.03
C GLN A 255 -13.13 -11.42 -18.28
N ALA A 256 -12.61 -11.86 -19.43
CA ALA A 256 -13.25 -11.68 -20.74
C ALA A 256 -14.66 -12.27 -20.79
N VAL A 257 -14.87 -13.42 -20.12
CA VAL A 257 -16.16 -14.10 -19.96
C VAL A 257 -17.25 -13.20 -19.35
N LEU A 258 -16.85 -12.19 -18.57
CA LEU A 258 -17.77 -11.25 -17.92
C LEU A 258 -18.17 -10.07 -18.82
N LEU A 259 -17.45 -9.85 -19.93
CA LEU A 259 -17.76 -8.78 -20.87
C LEU A 259 -18.93 -9.19 -21.78
N PRO A 260 -19.71 -8.23 -22.29
CA PRO A 260 -20.67 -8.53 -23.34
C PRO A 260 -19.92 -9.14 -24.53
N LYS A 261 -20.42 -10.25 -25.10
CA LYS A 261 -19.94 -10.73 -26.39
C LYS A 261 -20.14 -9.58 -27.40
N LYS A 262 -19.10 -9.22 -28.16
CA LYS A 262 -19.28 -8.34 -29.32
C LYS A 262 -20.25 -9.08 -30.24
N THR A 263 -21.50 -8.63 -30.31
CA THR A 263 -22.34 -8.98 -31.45
C THR A 263 -21.69 -8.30 -32.63
N GLU A 264 -21.26 -9.06 -33.63
CA GLU A 264 -21.02 -8.51 -34.96
C GLU A 264 -22.31 -7.78 -35.35
N SER A 265 -22.25 -6.46 -35.28
CA SER A 265 -23.33 -5.66 -35.80
C SER A 265 -23.13 -5.74 -37.30
N HIS A 266 -23.92 -6.58 -37.97
CA HIS A 266 -24.21 -6.39 -39.38
C HIS A 266 -24.85 -5.01 -39.51
N HIS A 267 -24.03 -3.97 -39.56
CA HIS A 267 -24.41 -2.74 -40.20
C HIS A 267 -24.62 -3.11 -41.65
N LYS A 268 -25.88 -3.36 -42.02
CA LYS A 268 -26.34 -3.28 -43.40
C LYS A 268 -25.88 -1.90 -43.89
N ALA A 269 -24.77 -1.88 -44.62
CA ALA A 269 -24.33 -0.71 -45.35
C ALA A 269 -25.49 -0.35 -46.26
N LYS A 270 -26.13 0.79 -46.01
CA LYS A 270 -27.00 1.41 -47.00
C LYS A 270 -26.09 1.68 -48.20
N GLY A 271 -26.32 0.93 -49.28
CA GLY A 271 -25.53 0.99 -50.49
C GLY A 271 -25.43 2.43 -50.99
N ASN A 272 -24.20 2.94 -50.99
CA ASN A 272 -23.86 4.15 -51.70
C ASN A 272 -23.63 3.73 -53.15
N LYS A 273 -24.63 3.92 -54.03
CA LYS A 273 -24.44 3.72 -55.47
C LYS A 273 -23.50 4.83 -55.97
N GLY A 274 -22.26 4.45 -56.22
CA GLY A 274 -21.28 5.29 -56.92
C GLY A 274 -21.77 5.61 -58.34
N HIS A 275 -21.52 6.84 -58.77
CA HIS A 275 -21.47 7.19 -60.18
C HIS A 275 -20.01 7.55 -60.50
N SER A 276 -19.38 6.67 -61.27
CA SER A 276 -18.08 6.86 -61.90
C SER A 276 -18.22 7.75 -63.13
N HIS A 277 -17.26 8.66 -63.30
CA HIS A 277 -17.04 9.42 -64.52
C HIS A 277 -16.77 8.54 -65.74
N ALA A 278 -17.34 8.90 -66.89
CA ALA A 278 -16.71 8.75 -68.20
C ALA A 278 -17.25 9.85 -69.13
N ALA A 279 -16.32 10.56 -69.77
CA ALA A 279 -16.56 11.60 -70.76
C ALA A 279 -16.96 10.99 -72.12
N VAL A 280 -17.64 11.78 -72.97
CA VAL A 280 -17.31 12.06 -74.39
C VAL A 280 -18.38 12.99 -74.98
N MET A 281 -17.91 13.89 -75.84
CA MET A 281 -18.62 14.99 -76.48
C MET A 281 -19.68 14.58 -77.51
N ALA A 282 -20.64 15.49 -77.75
CA ALA A 282 -20.81 16.25 -79.01
C ALA A 282 -22.27 16.36 -79.50
N ARG A 283 -22.63 17.61 -79.88
CA ARG A 283 -23.59 17.99 -80.95
C ARG A 283 -25.10 17.71 -80.67
N THR A 284 -26.11 18.53 -80.94
CA THR A 284 -26.31 19.77 -81.73
C THR A 284 -27.72 20.34 -81.42
N LYS A 285 -27.93 21.66 -81.63
CA LYS A 285 -29.18 22.39 -82.01
C LYS A 285 -30.45 22.27 -81.13
N GLN A 286 -30.86 23.38 -80.51
CA GLN A 286 -31.93 24.31 -80.96
C GLN A 286 -33.32 23.68 -81.11
N THR A 287 -34.31 24.13 -80.33
CA THR A 287 -35.39 25.06 -80.79
C THR A 287 -36.56 25.16 -79.79
N ALA A 288 -36.97 26.41 -79.56
CA ALA A 288 -38.33 26.96 -79.45
C ALA A 288 -39.47 26.28 -78.62
N ARG A 289 -39.96 27.09 -77.66
CA ARG A 289 -41.33 27.70 -77.59
C ARG A 289 -42.33 27.22 -76.51
N LYS A 290 -42.91 28.28 -75.90
CA LYS A 290 -44.31 28.54 -75.47
C LYS A 290 -44.80 27.84 -74.17
N SER A 291 -45.03 28.62 -73.09
CA SER A 291 -46.24 29.41 -72.73
C SER A 291 -47.30 28.52 -72.07
N THR A 292 -47.89 28.79 -70.91
CA THR A 292 -48.70 29.97 -70.53
C THR A 292 -49.11 29.89 -69.04
N GLY A 293 -49.28 31.06 -68.40
CA GLY A 293 -50.24 31.32 -67.30
C GLY A 293 -49.85 30.79 -65.91
N GLY A 294 -49.76 31.57 -64.84
CA GLY A 294 -50.41 32.85 -64.54
C GLY A 294 -51.20 32.71 -63.24
N LYS A 295 -50.57 33.04 -62.10
CA LYS A 295 -51.24 33.57 -60.88
C LYS A 295 -50.17 34.02 -59.87
N ALA A 296 -49.91 35.33 -59.86
CA ALA A 296 -49.52 36.08 -58.65
C ALA A 296 -50.84 36.50 -57.93
N PRO A 297 -50.90 36.86 -56.63
CA PRO A 297 -50.04 37.82 -55.94
C PRO A 297 -49.70 37.32 -54.49
N ARG A 298 -49.12 38.00 -53.51
CA ARG A 298 -48.82 39.40 -53.20
C ARG A 298 -47.82 39.38 -52.03
N LYS A 299 -46.80 40.23 -52.06
CA LYS A 299 -45.94 40.58 -50.89
C LYS A 299 -46.80 40.92 -49.66
N GLN A 300 -46.41 40.44 -48.48
CA GLN A 300 -46.51 41.23 -47.24
C GLN A 300 -45.26 41.00 -46.38
N LEU A 301 -44.53 42.08 -46.14
CA LEU A 301 -43.56 42.19 -45.06
C LEU A 301 -44.28 41.95 -43.73
N ALA A 302 -43.75 41.06 -42.91
CA ALA A 302 -44.11 40.98 -41.50
C ALA A 302 -42.83 40.97 -40.66
N THR A 303 -42.78 41.96 -39.78
CA THR A 303 -41.77 42.27 -38.78
C THR A 303 -41.32 41.03 -38.01
N LYS A 304 -40.00 40.80 -38.03
CA LYS A 304 -39.34 39.72 -37.29
C LYS A 304 -39.29 40.06 -35.80
N ALA A 305 -40.45 40.03 -35.13
CA ALA A 305 -40.51 40.01 -33.68
C ALA A 305 -39.97 38.67 -33.20
N ALA A 306 -38.78 38.69 -32.60
CA ALA A 306 -38.18 37.56 -31.93
C ALA A 306 -39.09 37.12 -30.76
N ARG A 307 -40.03 36.22 -31.02
CA ARG A 307 -40.66 35.43 -29.95
C ARG A 307 -39.58 34.54 -29.37
N LYS A 308 -38.92 35.02 -28.30
CA LYS A 308 -38.26 34.17 -27.31
C LYS A 308 -39.33 33.19 -26.81
N SER A 309 -39.34 31.97 -27.36
CA SER A 309 -40.07 30.87 -26.76
C SER A 309 -39.57 30.71 -25.33
N ALA A 310 -40.47 30.80 -24.35
CA ALA A 310 -40.15 30.51 -22.97
C ALA A 310 -39.44 29.15 -22.88
N PRO A 311 -38.42 28.97 -22.01
CA PRO A 311 -37.83 27.66 -21.79
C PRO A 311 -38.96 26.73 -21.35
N ALA A 312 -39.17 25.64 -22.10
CA ALA A 312 -40.13 24.61 -21.70
C ALA A 312 -39.86 24.26 -20.24
N THR A 313 -40.85 24.48 -19.39
CA THR A 313 -40.84 24.16 -17.96
C THR A 313 -40.29 22.74 -17.81
N GLY A 314 -39.22 22.63 -17.02
CA GLY A 314 -38.36 21.47 -16.94
C GLY A 314 -39.14 20.19 -16.59
N GLY A 315 -39.46 19.41 -17.62
CA GLY A 315 -39.88 18.03 -17.44
C GLY A 315 -38.79 17.27 -16.72
N VAL A 316 -39.12 16.60 -15.61
CA VAL A 316 -38.21 15.72 -14.88
C VAL A 316 -37.68 14.68 -15.86
N LYS A 317 -36.40 14.78 -16.25
CA LYS A 317 -35.74 13.80 -17.12
C LYS A 317 -35.89 12.42 -16.49
N LYS A 318 -36.68 11.53 -17.11
CA LYS A 318 -36.87 10.16 -16.62
C LYS A 318 -35.50 9.50 -16.41
N PRO A 319 -35.25 8.84 -15.26
CA PRO A 319 -33.96 8.24 -14.98
C PRO A 319 -33.63 7.17 -16.01
N HIS A 320 -32.50 7.32 -16.70
CA HIS A 320 -32.04 6.38 -17.72
C HIS A 320 -31.77 5.00 -17.10
N ARG A 321 -32.56 3.99 -17.49
CA ARG A 321 -32.41 2.60 -17.04
C ARG A 321 -31.35 1.88 -17.87
N TYR A 322 -30.22 1.56 -17.25
CA TYR A 322 -29.16 0.79 -17.91
C TYR A 322 -29.51 -0.69 -18.08
N ARG A 323 -28.96 -1.32 -19.13
CA ARG A 323 -29.02 -2.79 -19.30
C ARG A 323 -28.41 -3.50 -18.08
N PRO A 324 -28.98 -4.62 -17.60
CA PRO A 324 -28.45 -5.37 -16.47
C PRO A 324 -26.95 -5.69 -16.64
N GLY A 325 -26.16 -5.46 -15.58
CA GLY A 325 -24.71 -5.68 -15.59
C GLY A 325 -23.86 -4.51 -16.12
N THR A 326 -24.43 -3.53 -16.82
CA THR A 326 -23.69 -2.36 -17.32
C THR A 326 -23.11 -1.52 -16.18
N VAL A 327 -23.93 -1.24 -15.16
CA VAL A 327 -23.52 -0.49 -13.97
C VAL A 327 -22.46 -1.27 -13.19
N ALA A 328 -22.60 -2.59 -13.09
CA ALA A 328 -21.64 -3.46 -12.40
C ALA A 328 -20.25 -3.39 -13.05
N LEU A 329 -20.16 -3.49 -14.38
CA LEU A 329 -18.89 -3.39 -15.09
C LEU A 329 -18.25 -2.00 -14.95
N ARG A 330 -19.06 -0.93 -14.97
CA ARG A 330 -18.58 0.44 -14.72
C ARG A 330 -18.03 0.59 -13.31
N GLU A 331 -18.71 0.04 -12.32
CA GLU A 331 -18.26 0.02 -10.92
C GLU A 331 -16.94 -0.75 -10.75
N ILE A 332 -16.81 -1.93 -11.36
CA ILE A 332 -15.56 -2.72 -11.31
C ILE A 332 -14.39 -1.89 -11.84
N ARG A 333 -14.52 -1.32 -13.04
CA ARG A 333 -13.48 -0.46 -13.63
C ARG A 333 -13.12 0.72 -12.74
N ARG A 334 -14.10 1.34 -12.08
CA ARG A 334 -13.90 2.45 -11.17
C ARG A 334 -13.13 2.03 -9.92
N TYR A 335 -13.58 1.00 -9.22
CA TYR A 335 -12.99 0.57 -7.94
C TYR A 335 -11.63 -0.11 -8.09
N GLN A 336 -11.36 -0.75 -9.22
CA GLN A 336 -10.04 -1.30 -9.49
C GLN A 336 -8.99 -0.21 -9.76
N LYS A 337 -9.39 0.92 -10.34
CA LYS A 337 -8.50 2.08 -10.55
C LYS A 337 -8.32 2.94 -9.30
N SER A 338 -9.26 2.89 -8.35
CA SER A 338 -9.16 3.68 -7.12
C SER A 338 -8.20 3.04 -6.11
N THR A 339 -7.69 3.88 -5.21
CA THR A 339 -6.82 3.49 -4.07
C THR A 339 -7.49 3.73 -2.71
N GLU A 340 -8.74 4.17 -2.71
CA GLU A 340 -9.48 4.50 -1.50
C GLU A 340 -9.88 3.26 -0.70
N LEU A 341 -10.06 3.46 0.60
CA LEU A 341 -10.67 2.48 1.49
C LEU A 341 -12.19 2.53 1.33
N LEU A 342 -12.80 1.37 1.12
CA LEU A 342 -14.20 1.21 0.75
C LEU A 342 -15.10 0.97 1.96
N ILE A 343 -14.55 0.55 3.10
CA ILE A 343 -15.26 0.46 4.38
C ILE A 343 -15.21 1.82 5.08
N ARG A 344 -16.33 2.25 5.67
CA ARG A 344 -16.35 3.49 6.47
C ARG A 344 -15.54 3.29 7.75
N LYS A 345 -14.64 4.23 8.03
CA LYS A 345 -13.69 4.16 9.15
C LYS A 345 -14.34 4.02 10.52
N LEU A 346 -15.40 4.78 10.81
CA LEU A 346 -16.01 4.81 12.15
C LEU A 346 -16.69 3.48 12.52
N PRO A 347 -17.57 2.88 11.69
CA PRO A 347 -18.10 1.53 11.95
C PRO A 347 -17.00 0.47 12.11
N PHE A 348 -15.98 0.51 11.25
CA PHE A 348 -14.85 -0.43 11.33
C PHE A 348 -14.08 -0.28 12.64
N GLN A 349 -13.80 0.95 13.07
CA GLN A 349 -13.13 1.23 14.33
C GLN A 349 -13.91 0.72 15.54
N ARG A 350 -15.26 0.84 15.53
CA ARG A 350 -16.10 0.31 16.61
C ARG A 350 -16.01 -1.22 16.69
N LEU A 351 -16.09 -1.89 15.54
CA LEU A 351 -15.90 -3.34 15.44
C LEU A 351 -14.53 -3.80 15.97
N VAL A 352 -13.45 -3.11 15.57
CA VAL A 352 -12.10 -3.42 16.07
C VAL A 352 -12.01 -3.31 17.59
N ARG A 353 -12.63 -2.28 18.17
CA ARG A 353 -12.64 -2.08 19.63
C ARG A 353 -13.48 -3.11 20.37
N GLU A 354 -14.63 -3.49 19.82
CA GLU A 354 -15.47 -4.57 20.35
C GLU A 354 -14.67 -5.87 20.42
N ILE A 355 -14.09 -6.31 19.30
CA ILE A 355 -13.30 -7.55 19.25
C ILE A 355 -12.08 -7.48 20.19
N ALA A 356 -11.42 -6.32 20.30
CA ALA A 356 -10.28 -6.18 21.19
C ALA A 356 -10.66 -6.30 22.67
N GLN A 357 -11.87 -5.89 23.04
CA GLN A 357 -12.37 -5.95 24.41
C GLN A 357 -12.48 -7.40 24.93
N ASP A 358 -12.75 -8.36 24.03
CA ASP A 358 -12.83 -9.79 24.37
C ASP A 358 -11.47 -10.37 24.78
N PHE A 359 -10.35 -9.76 24.34
CA PHE A 359 -9.00 -10.19 24.70
C PHE A 359 -8.44 -9.43 25.88
N LYS A 360 -8.65 -8.10 25.91
CA LYS A 360 -8.18 -7.25 26.99
C LYS A 360 -9.02 -5.99 27.09
N THR A 361 -9.48 -5.69 28.30
CA THR A 361 -10.14 -4.43 28.61
C THR A 361 -9.16 -3.23 28.59
N ASP A 362 -9.68 -2.03 28.35
CA ASP A 362 -8.94 -0.76 28.41
C ASP A 362 -7.77 -0.57 27.41
N LEU A 363 -7.80 -1.27 26.29
CA LEU A 363 -6.85 -1.03 25.20
C LEU A 363 -7.15 0.24 24.41
N ARG A 364 -6.11 1.04 24.18
CA ARG A 364 -6.15 2.17 23.26
C ARG A 364 -5.56 1.77 21.91
N PHE A 365 -6.16 2.26 20.82
CA PHE A 365 -5.64 2.06 19.47
C PHE A 365 -5.16 3.38 18.89
N GLN A 366 -3.93 3.41 18.38
CA GLN A 366 -3.46 4.51 17.56
C GLN A 366 -4.28 4.59 16.27
N SER A 367 -4.49 5.80 15.74
CA SER A 367 -5.20 5.99 14.47
C SER A 367 -4.54 5.23 13.32
N SER A 368 -3.21 5.18 13.27
CA SER A 368 -2.45 4.42 12.27
C SER A 368 -2.59 2.91 12.43
N ALA A 369 -2.80 2.39 13.65
CA ALA A 369 -3.04 0.97 13.89
C ALA A 369 -4.39 0.53 13.32
N VAL A 370 -5.44 1.33 13.55
CA VAL A 370 -6.77 1.09 12.97
C VAL A 370 -6.71 1.17 11.44
N MET A 371 -5.97 2.13 10.88
CA MET A 371 -5.76 2.23 9.43
C MET A 371 -5.02 1.01 8.86
N ALA A 372 -4.00 0.50 9.55
CA ALA A 372 -3.27 -0.70 9.14
C ALA A 372 -4.17 -1.94 9.14
N LEU A 373 -4.98 -2.12 10.19
CA LEU A 373 -5.99 -3.18 10.25
C LEU A 373 -6.99 -3.06 9.10
N GLN A 374 -7.45 -1.84 8.81
CA GLN A 374 -8.42 -1.61 7.73
C GLN A 374 -7.83 -1.94 6.36
N GLU A 375 -6.63 -1.46 6.05
CA GLU A 375 -5.92 -1.79 4.80
C GLU A 375 -5.74 -3.30 4.63
N ALA A 376 -5.30 -3.99 5.69
CA ALA A 376 -5.12 -5.44 5.66
C ALA A 376 -6.45 -6.20 5.46
N CYS A 377 -7.53 -5.76 6.12
CA CYS A 377 -8.85 -6.38 5.99
C CYS A 377 -9.42 -6.20 4.59
N GLU A 378 -9.38 -4.97 4.06
CA GLU A 378 -9.90 -4.70 2.72
C GLU A 378 -9.10 -5.43 1.65
N ALA A 379 -7.76 -5.44 1.75
CA ALA A 379 -6.91 -6.20 0.83
C ALA A 379 -7.21 -7.70 0.88
N TYR A 380 -7.37 -8.27 2.07
CA TYR A 380 -7.73 -9.68 2.24
C TYR A 380 -9.08 -10.02 1.60
N LEU A 381 -10.12 -9.24 1.90
CA LEU A 381 -11.46 -9.47 1.37
C LEU A 381 -11.50 -9.29 -0.16
N VAL A 382 -10.79 -8.28 -0.69
CA VAL A 382 -10.71 -8.07 -2.14
C VAL A 382 -10.03 -9.25 -2.82
N GLY A 383 -8.89 -9.72 -2.31
CA GLY A 383 -8.24 -10.92 -2.83
C GLY A 383 -9.14 -12.14 -2.72
N LEU A 384 -9.88 -12.30 -1.61
CA LEU A 384 -10.82 -13.41 -1.46
C LEU A 384 -11.93 -13.34 -2.52
N PHE A 385 -12.43 -12.15 -2.84
CA PHE A 385 -13.40 -11.97 -3.91
C PHE A 385 -12.83 -12.25 -5.30
N GLU A 386 -11.56 -11.95 -5.55
CA GLU A 386 -10.87 -12.31 -6.80
C GLU A 386 -10.87 -13.83 -6.99
N ASP A 387 -10.46 -14.60 -5.96
CA ASP A 387 -10.45 -16.06 -6.01
C ASP A 387 -11.87 -16.65 -6.09
N THR A 388 -12.81 -16.07 -5.34
CA THR A 388 -14.23 -16.47 -5.39
C THR A 388 -14.81 -16.25 -6.79
N ASN A 389 -14.44 -15.16 -7.45
CA ASN A 389 -14.85 -14.87 -8.82
C ASN A 389 -14.28 -15.90 -9.80
N LEU A 390 -13.02 -16.30 -9.63
CA LEU A 390 -12.40 -17.37 -10.42
C LEU A 390 -13.11 -18.72 -10.20
N CYS A 391 -13.46 -19.06 -8.97
CA CYS A 391 -14.22 -20.28 -8.67
C CYS A 391 -15.61 -20.29 -9.36
N ALA A 392 -16.31 -19.15 -9.33
CA ALA A 392 -17.60 -19.02 -10.01
C ALA A 392 -17.46 -19.16 -11.53
N ILE A 393 -16.45 -18.51 -12.13
CA ILE A 393 -16.17 -18.59 -13.58
C ILE A 393 -15.79 -20.02 -13.98
N HIS A 394 -14.97 -20.70 -13.19
CA HIS A 394 -14.61 -22.10 -13.42
C HIS A 394 -15.85 -23.00 -13.44
N ALA A 395 -16.82 -22.74 -12.56
CA ALA A 395 -18.13 -23.40 -12.55
C ALA A 395 -19.13 -22.84 -13.59
N LYS A 396 -18.66 -22.11 -14.61
CA LYS A 396 -19.46 -21.48 -15.69
C LYS A 396 -20.58 -20.55 -15.18
N ARG A 397 -20.40 -19.91 -14.01
CA ARG A 397 -21.35 -18.98 -13.39
C ARG A 397 -20.80 -17.55 -13.32
N VAL A 398 -21.72 -16.57 -13.35
CA VAL A 398 -21.41 -15.15 -13.16
C VAL A 398 -21.73 -14.68 -11.73
N THR A 399 -22.61 -15.38 -11.02
CA THR A 399 -23.02 -15.07 -9.65
C THR A 399 -22.18 -15.86 -8.67
N ILE A 400 -21.48 -15.16 -7.77
CA ILE A 400 -20.78 -15.79 -6.65
C ILE A 400 -21.77 -16.26 -5.58
N MET A 401 -21.50 -17.44 -5.04
CA MET A 401 -22.29 -18.14 -4.01
C MET A 401 -21.42 -18.50 -2.80
N PRO A 402 -22.00 -18.77 -1.62
CA PRO A 402 -21.23 -19.11 -0.42
C PRO A 402 -20.22 -20.25 -0.62
N LYS A 403 -20.60 -21.28 -1.40
CA LYS A 403 -19.70 -22.39 -1.76
C LYS A 403 -18.41 -21.94 -2.46
N ASP A 404 -18.46 -20.84 -3.22
CA ASP A 404 -17.30 -20.30 -3.92
C ASP A 404 -16.33 -19.63 -2.92
N ILE A 405 -16.85 -18.93 -1.91
CA ILE A 405 -16.04 -18.35 -0.82
C ILE A 405 -15.42 -19.47 0.01
N GLN A 406 -16.20 -20.48 0.37
CA GLN A 406 -15.74 -21.61 1.16
C GLN A 406 -14.64 -22.39 0.44
N LEU A 407 -14.81 -22.63 -0.87
CA LEU A 407 -13.79 -23.24 -1.71
C LEU A 407 -12.52 -22.38 -1.79
N ALA A 408 -12.66 -21.07 -2.03
CA ALA A 408 -11.51 -20.16 -2.09
C ALA A 408 -10.72 -20.15 -0.76
N ARG A 409 -11.40 -20.12 0.40
CA ARG A 409 -10.76 -20.23 1.72
C ARG A 409 -10.05 -21.56 1.91
N ARG A 410 -10.67 -22.66 1.48
CA ARG A 410 -10.06 -24.00 1.55
C ARG A 410 -8.78 -24.08 0.72
N ILE A 411 -8.78 -23.54 -0.50
CA ILE A 411 -7.60 -23.51 -1.39
C ILE A 411 -6.48 -22.65 -0.78
N ARG A 412 -6.83 -21.55 -0.11
CA ARG A 412 -5.86 -20.71 0.63
C ARG A 412 -5.23 -21.39 1.84
N GLY A 413 -5.66 -22.60 2.20
CA GLY A 413 -5.22 -23.29 3.41
C GLY A 413 -5.80 -22.70 4.70
N GLU A 414 -6.82 -21.84 4.58
CA GLU A 414 -7.53 -21.29 5.73
C GLU A 414 -8.53 -22.34 6.22
N ARG A 415 -8.06 -23.23 7.11
CA ARG A 415 -8.95 -24.18 7.78
C ARG A 415 -10.11 -23.42 8.40
N ALA A 416 -11.33 -23.92 8.19
CA ALA A 416 -12.52 -23.36 8.79
C ALA A 416 -12.36 -23.43 10.31
N SER A 417 -12.07 -22.30 10.97
CA SER A 417 -12.51 -22.10 12.33
C SER A 417 -14.03 -22.04 12.27
N ILE A 418 -14.64 -23.22 12.42
CA ILE A 418 -16.08 -23.39 12.57
C ILE A 418 -16.42 -22.81 13.95
N THR A 419 -16.55 -21.49 14.04
CA THR A 419 -17.47 -20.91 15.02
C THR A 419 -18.81 -20.81 14.31
N VAL A 420 -19.47 -21.96 14.16
CA VAL A 420 -20.90 -21.96 13.81
C VAL A 420 -21.58 -21.32 15.00
N VAL A 421 -21.87 -20.02 14.90
CA VAL A 421 -22.94 -19.44 15.69
C VAL A 421 -24.21 -20.09 15.16
N MET A 422 -24.62 -21.19 15.80
CA MET A 422 -25.96 -21.76 15.64
C MET A 422 -26.93 -20.68 16.11
N SER A 423 -27.35 -19.78 15.22
CA SER A 423 -28.55 -18.98 15.47
C SER A 423 -29.73 -19.94 15.32
N GLY A 424 -30.11 -20.57 16.43
CA GLY A 424 -31.29 -21.41 16.52
C GLY A 424 -32.51 -20.66 16.01
N ARG A 425 -33.02 -21.10 14.86
CA ARG A 425 -34.27 -20.62 14.29
C ARG A 425 -35.42 -21.30 15.02
N GLY A 426 -35.78 -20.75 16.18
CA GLY A 426 -36.98 -21.13 16.91
C GLY A 426 -38.24 -20.77 16.10
N LYS A 427 -39.07 -21.78 15.84
CA LYS A 427 -40.37 -21.68 15.18
C LYS A 427 -41.30 -20.75 15.96
N GLY A 428 -42.16 -20.05 15.22
CA GLY A 428 -43.13 -19.12 15.78
C GLY A 428 -44.19 -19.79 16.65
N GLY A 429 -44.61 -19.06 17.68
CA GLY A 429 -45.85 -19.27 18.42
C GLY A 429 -46.59 -17.93 18.48
N LYS A 430 -47.83 -17.92 18.00
CA LYS A 430 -48.79 -16.81 18.14
C LYS A 430 -49.13 -16.61 19.62
N GLY A 431 -49.19 -15.37 20.07
CA GLY A 431 -49.72 -14.99 21.38
C GLY A 431 -50.10 -13.51 21.38
N LEU A 432 -51.40 -13.24 21.35
CA LEU A 432 -52.01 -11.93 21.47
C LEU A 432 -51.76 -11.36 22.86
N GLY A 433 -51.42 -10.07 22.93
CA GLY A 433 -51.34 -9.33 24.19
C GLY A 433 -51.18 -7.84 23.92
N LYS A 434 -52.29 -7.10 24.00
CA LYS A 434 -52.29 -5.63 24.04
C LYS A 434 -51.60 -5.19 25.33
N GLY A 435 -50.51 -4.43 25.23
CA GLY A 435 -49.83 -3.90 26.40
C GLY A 435 -48.74 -2.88 26.04
N GLY A 436 -49.04 -1.60 26.27
CA GLY A 436 -48.12 -0.52 26.61
C GLY A 436 -47.02 -0.17 25.61
N ALA A 437 -46.97 1.10 25.19
CA ALA A 437 -45.85 1.69 24.46
C ALA A 437 -44.55 1.63 25.29
N LYS A 438 -43.85 0.49 25.26
CA LYS A 438 -42.49 0.36 25.79
C LYS A 438 -41.53 1.03 24.82
N ARG A 439 -40.84 2.08 25.29
CA ARG A 439 -39.67 2.67 24.64
C ARG A 439 -38.76 1.54 24.17
N HIS A 440 -38.53 1.46 22.85
CA HIS A 440 -37.63 0.50 22.25
C HIS A 440 -36.26 0.56 22.94
N ARG A 441 -35.95 -0.44 23.78
CA ARG A 441 -34.58 -0.72 24.19
C ARG A 441 -33.79 -0.92 22.90
N LYS A 442 -32.88 0.01 22.60
CA LYS A 442 -32.05 -0.01 21.41
C LYS A 442 -31.33 -1.36 21.38
N VAL A 443 -31.82 -2.31 20.60
CA VAL A 443 -31.11 -3.57 20.37
C VAL A 443 -29.74 -3.14 19.89
N LEU A 444 -28.70 -3.44 20.68
CA LEU A 444 -27.32 -3.16 20.33
C LEU A 444 -27.12 -3.93 19.01
N ARG A 445 -27.18 -3.24 17.87
CA ARG A 445 -26.84 -3.88 16.61
C ARG A 445 -25.39 -4.30 16.76
N ASP A 446 -25.10 -5.58 16.61
CA ASP A 446 -23.74 -6.09 16.51
C ASP A 446 -22.93 -5.16 15.60
N ASN A 447 -21.77 -4.64 16.04
CA ASN A 447 -21.08 -3.60 15.25
C ASN A 447 -20.63 -4.14 13.89
N ILE A 448 -20.58 -5.48 13.72
CA ILE A 448 -20.36 -6.15 12.44
C ILE A 448 -21.41 -5.77 11.38
N GLN A 449 -22.65 -5.47 11.78
CA GLN A 449 -23.70 -4.96 10.88
C GLN A 449 -23.41 -3.53 10.38
N GLY A 450 -22.51 -2.81 11.08
CA GLY A 450 -21.92 -1.56 10.60
C GLY A 450 -21.10 -1.73 9.32
N ILE A 451 -20.65 -2.95 9.01
CA ILE A 451 -20.13 -3.31 7.70
C ILE A 451 -21.31 -3.57 6.76
N THR A 452 -21.76 -2.48 6.13
CA THR A 452 -23.00 -2.45 5.34
C THR A 452 -22.90 -3.27 4.03
N LYS A 453 -24.04 -3.78 3.52
CA LYS A 453 -24.11 -4.48 2.22
C LYS A 453 -23.50 -3.66 1.07
N PRO A 454 -23.69 -2.33 0.96
CA PRO A 454 -23.00 -1.52 -0.05
C PRO A 454 -21.47 -1.53 0.09
N ALA A 455 -20.91 -1.54 1.31
CA ALA A 455 -19.46 -1.61 1.50
C ALA A 455 -18.89 -2.94 0.97
N ILE A 456 -19.53 -4.06 1.34
CA ILE A 456 -19.16 -5.39 0.85
C ILE A 456 -19.30 -5.46 -0.68
N ARG A 457 -20.38 -4.88 -1.25
CA ARG A 457 -20.56 -4.80 -2.69
C ARG A 457 -19.40 -4.06 -3.35
N ARG A 458 -18.97 -2.91 -2.83
CA ARG A 458 -17.82 -2.16 -3.38
C ARG A 458 -16.53 -2.99 -3.35
N LEU A 459 -16.26 -3.69 -2.26
CA LEU A 459 -15.10 -4.60 -2.16
C LEU A 459 -15.18 -5.72 -3.21
N ALA A 460 -16.33 -6.36 -3.35
CA ALA A 460 -16.54 -7.39 -4.37
C ALA A 460 -16.38 -6.84 -5.80
N ARG A 461 -16.83 -5.60 -6.07
CA ARG A 461 -16.57 -4.92 -7.35
C ARG A 461 -15.08 -4.70 -7.59
N ARG A 462 -14.33 -4.32 -6.55
CA ARG A 462 -12.87 -4.18 -6.64
C ARG A 462 -12.20 -5.51 -6.98
N GLY A 463 -12.69 -6.62 -6.40
CA GLY A 463 -12.25 -7.98 -6.75
C GLY A 463 -12.82 -8.54 -8.06
N GLY A 464 -13.43 -7.71 -8.91
CA GLY A 464 -13.90 -8.12 -10.25
C GLY A 464 -15.25 -8.84 -10.30
N VAL A 465 -15.99 -8.92 -9.19
CA VAL A 465 -17.26 -9.67 -9.12
C VAL A 465 -18.40 -8.93 -9.81
N LYS A 466 -19.07 -9.58 -10.77
CA LYS A 466 -20.20 -9.02 -11.53
C LYS A 466 -21.58 -9.24 -10.89
N ARG A 467 -21.86 -10.40 -10.30
CA ARG A 467 -23.12 -10.68 -9.59
C ARG A 467 -22.85 -11.35 -8.24
N ILE A 468 -23.62 -10.99 -7.22
CA ILE A 468 -23.42 -11.39 -5.82
C ILE A 468 -24.74 -11.98 -5.29
N SER A 469 -24.70 -13.19 -4.75
CA SER A 469 -25.83 -13.78 -4.01
C SER A 469 -26.08 -13.06 -2.68
N GLY A 470 -27.33 -12.96 -2.23
CA GLY A 470 -27.69 -12.31 -0.96
C GLY A 470 -27.03 -12.94 0.28
N LEU A 471 -26.72 -14.24 0.23
CA LEU A 471 -26.09 -14.96 1.34
C LEU A 471 -24.61 -14.61 1.52
N ILE A 472 -23.95 -14.07 0.49
CA ILE A 472 -22.54 -13.68 0.53
C ILE A 472 -22.30 -12.57 1.58
N TYR A 473 -23.27 -11.71 1.83
CA TYR A 473 -23.10 -10.59 2.76
C TYR A 473 -22.84 -11.04 4.19
N GLU A 474 -23.56 -12.07 4.67
CA GLU A 474 -23.33 -12.61 6.02
C GLU A 474 -22.06 -13.46 6.06
N GLU A 475 -21.81 -14.28 5.03
CA GLU A 475 -20.57 -15.07 4.92
C GLU A 475 -19.32 -14.16 4.97
N THR A 476 -19.33 -13.05 4.23
CA THR A 476 -18.21 -12.10 4.19
C THR A 476 -17.97 -11.45 5.56
N ARG A 477 -19.05 -11.18 6.32
CA ARG A 477 -18.92 -10.63 7.68
C ARG A 477 -18.31 -11.64 8.65
N GLY A 478 -18.70 -12.91 8.56
CA GLY A 478 -18.09 -13.99 9.34
C GLY A 478 -16.59 -14.09 9.05
N VAL A 479 -16.22 -14.10 7.77
CA VAL A 479 -14.81 -14.12 7.34
C VAL A 479 -14.03 -12.91 7.85
N LEU A 480 -14.60 -11.71 7.76
CA LEU A 480 -13.98 -10.49 8.27
C LEU A 480 -13.77 -10.54 9.79
N LYS A 481 -14.75 -11.05 10.53
CA LYS A 481 -14.68 -11.15 11.99
C LYS A 481 -13.54 -12.09 12.41
N VAL A 482 -13.48 -13.29 11.83
CA VAL A 482 -12.41 -14.27 12.10
C VAL A 482 -11.04 -13.69 11.77
N PHE A 483 -10.91 -13.02 10.62
CA PHE A 483 -9.64 -12.39 10.25
C PHE A 483 -9.22 -11.32 11.27
N LEU A 484 -10.14 -10.45 11.69
CA LEU A 484 -9.89 -9.43 12.69
C LEU A 484 -9.52 -10.03 14.05
N GLU A 485 -10.27 -11.03 14.52
CA GLU A 485 -9.99 -11.73 15.79
C GLU A 485 -8.57 -12.29 15.83
N ASN A 486 -8.13 -12.94 14.74
CA ASN A 486 -6.77 -13.50 14.67
C ASN A 486 -5.70 -12.40 14.74
N VAL A 487 -5.82 -11.36 13.91
CA VAL A 487 -4.81 -10.28 13.86
C VAL A 487 -4.82 -9.45 15.15
N ILE A 488 -5.99 -9.17 15.72
CA ILE A 488 -6.11 -8.40 16.96
C ILE A 488 -5.52 -9.20 18.13
N ARG A 489 -5.80 -10.50 18.24
CA ARG A 489 -5.21 -11.38 19.26
C ARG A 489 -3.70 -11.25 19.29
N ASP A 490 -3.04 -11.46 18.15
CA ASP A 490 -1.58 -11.35 18.04
C ASP A 490 -1.08 -9.93 18.35
N ALA A 491 -1.77 -8.89 17.85
CA ALA A 491 -1.38 -7.49 18.09
C ALA A 491 -1.49 -7.09 19.56
N VAL A 492 -2.49 -7.62 20.28
CA VAL A 492 -2.64 -7.44 21.73
C VAL A 492 -1.47 -8.10 22.45
N THR A 493 -1.11 -9.34 22.10
CA THR A 493 0.05 -10.03 22.69
C THR A 493 1.35 -9.25 22.52
N TYR A 494 1.62 -8.69 21.34
CA TYR A 494 2.80 -7.83 21.14
C TYR A 494 2.77 -6.55 21.99
N THR A 495 1.58 -5.96 22.15
CA THR A 495 1.38 -4.75 22.95
C THR A 495 1.63 -5.04 24.44
N GLU A 496 1.18 -6.18 24.92
CA GLU A 496 1.38 -6.65 26.30
C GLU A 496 2.83 -7.01 26.59
N HIS A 497 3.48 -7.75 25.69
CA HIS A 497 4.91 -8.07 25.81
C HIS A 497 5.77 -6.80 25.89
N ALA A 498 5.37 -5.74 25.18
CA ALA A 498 6.02 -4.44 25.24
C ALA A 498 5.59 -3.57 26.45
N LYS A 499 4.75 -4.10 27.36
CA LYS A 499 4.20 -3.42 28.54
C LYS A 499 3.53 -2.08 28.21
N ARG A 500 2.84 -2.00 27.06
CA ARG A 500 2.09 -0.82 26.61
C ARG A 500 0.59 -1.06 26.74
N LYS A 501 -0.19 0.02 26.93
CA LYS A 501 -1.67 0.00 26.86
C LYS A 501 -2.21 0.49 25.51
N THR A 502 -1.32 0.88 24.59
CA THR A 502 -1.68 1.42 23.28
C THR A 502 -1.12 0.52 22.17
N VAL A 503 -2.02 -0.02 21.36
CA VAL A 503 -1.72 -0.77 20.14
C VAL A 503 -1.28 0.20 19.07
N THR A 504 -0.08 -0.02 18.54
CA THR A 504 0.56 0.79 17.49
C THR A 504 0.45 0.10 16.13
N ALA A 505 0.71 0.83 15.05
CA ALA A 505 0.74 0.23 13.71
C ALA A 505 1.79 -0.89 13.57
N MET A 506 2.89 -0.84 14.33
CA MET A 506 3.90 -1.89 14.30
C MET A 506 3.41 -3.20 14.91
N ASP A 507 2.61 -3.13 15.97
CA ASP A 507 2.04 -4.33 16.60
C ASP A 507 1.13 -5.07 15.58
N VAL A 508 0.36 -4.32 14.80
CA VAL A 508 -0.46 -4.86 13.70
C VAL A 508 0.39 -5.43 12.56
N VAL A 509 1.45 -4.72 12.15
CA VAL A 509 2.35 -5.20 11.08
C VAL A 509 3.05 -6.51 11.50
N TYR A 510 3.48 -6.63 12.75
CA TYR A 510 4.08 -7.85 13.27
C TYR A 510 3.07 -8.99 13.42
N ALA A 511 1.84 -8.71 13.87
CA ALA A 511 0.75 -9.67 13.91
C ALA A 511 0.45 -10.25 12.51
N LEU A 512 0.33 -9.38 11.50
CA LEU A 512 0.16 -9.82 10.12
C LEU A 512 1.33 -10.67 9.64
N LYS A 513 2.57 -10.26 9.94
CA LYS A 513 3.79 -10.97 9.53
C LYS A 513 3.85 -12.38 10.13
N ARG A 514 3.43 -12.56 11.39
CA ARG A 514 3.30 -13.86 12.04
C ARG A 514 2.31 -14.79 11.32
N GLN A 515 1.27 -14.23 10.71
CA GLN A 515 0.28 -14.97 9.92
C GLN A 515 0.70 -15.16 8.43
N GLY A 516 1.96 -14.88 8.10
CA GLY A 516 2.48 -14.99 6.73
C GLY A 516 1.97 -13.91 5.77
N ARG A 517 1.48 -12.78 6.31
CA ARG A 517 0.99 -11.63 5.52
C ARG A 517 1.85 -10.41 5.82
N THR A 518 2.31 -9.71 4.80
CA THR A 518 3.14 -8.52 5.02
C THR A 518 2.40 -7.27 4.60
N LEU A 519 2.49 -6.20 5.39
CA LEU A 519 1.86 -4.91 5.08
C LEU A 519 2.94 -3.82 4.99
N TYR A 520 3.08 -3.21 3.82
CA TYR A 520 4.01 -2.11 3.57
C TYR A 520 3.34 -0.75 3.66
N GLY A 521 4.12 0.28 4.03
CA GLY A 521 3.63 1.65 4.15
C GLY A 521 3.18 2.04 5.56
N PHE A 522 3.34 1.13 6.53
CA PHE A 522 3.15 1.39 7.95
C PHE A 522 4.46 1.13 8.69
N GLY A 523 4.76 1.97 9.69
CA GLY A 523 5.96 1.79 10.51
C GLY A 523 7.19 2.58 10.10
N GLY A 524 7.03 3.68 9.36
CA GLY A 524 8.09 4.68 9.14
C GLY A 524 8.46 5.43 10.42
#